data_AF-A0A0N5BT03-F1
#
_entry.id   AF-A0A0N5BT03-F1
#
_cell.length_a   1.000
_cell.length_b   1.000
_cell.length_c   1.000
_cell.angle_alpha   90.00
_cell.angle_beta   90.00
_cell.angle_gamma   90.00
#
_symmetry.space_group_name_H-M   'P 1'
#
loop_
_entity.id
_entity.type
_entity.pdbx_description
1 polymer ?
#
loop_
_entity_poly.entity_id
_entity_poly.type
_entity_poly.pdbx_seq_one_letter_code
_entity_poly.pdbx_strand_id
1 'polypeptide(L)'
;MVASVDEGVILGAGNPLLDMEVTVDQAFLDKYKLKSNDAILADETHEALFRELEQMKDISYIPGGSCQNSLRVCQWIVRKEKACTFFGTIGDDKNGETLKEKAMLAGVNVKYQINSSIRTGRCAALINDTHRSLVADLGAANTFTVHHLEEDTSVALINKAKFFYLSGFFLTVCPPAIQKIAGHAADNNKILCMNLSAPFICQFYKDPLNAALPYVDILFGNETEALTYAEANDYGTTDLKEIARKLSEHTKINTERKRVVIITQGHEPVIVCNEGEITEYNVDLLSKEKIVDTNGAGDAFVGGYLAQLIQGKGVEECIRCANFAASTIIQHHGCTFPAECSYGKEDV
;
A
#
# COMPACT_ATOMS: atom_id res chain seq x y z
N MET A 1 -21.55 19.78 -7.37
CA MET A 1 -21.41 18.62 -8.27
C MET A 1 -20.16 17.87 -7.85
N VAL A 2 -20.24 16.57 -7.56
CA VAL A 2 -19.04 15.74 -7.35
C VAL A 2 -18.25 15.74 -8.66
N ALA A 3 -16.97 16.11 -8.64
CA ALA A 3 -16.14 16.08 -9.83
C ALA A 3 -16.19 14.67 -10.44
N SER A 4 -16.48 14.56 -11.73
CA SER A 4 -16.51 13.26 -12.40
C SER A 4 -15.09 12.67 -12.41
N VAL A 5 -14.91 11.52 -11.77
CA VAL A 5 -13.63 10.82 -11.78
C VAL A 5 -13.41 10.20 -13.16
N ASP A 6 -12.26 10.49 -13.78
CA ASP A 6 -11.88 9.94 -15.08
C ASP A 6 -11.32 8.51 -14.93
N GLU A 7 -11.47 7.71 -15.98
CA GLU A 7 -10.77 6.42 -16.06
C GLU A 7 -9.25 6.64 -16.10
N GLY A 8 -8.49 5.84 -15.36
CA GLY A 8 -7.03 5.92 -15.28
C GLY A 8 -6.54 7.21 -14.61
N VAL A 9 -7.35 7.85 -13.78
CA VAL A 9 -6.98 9.08 -13.07
C VAL A 9 -5.84 8.84 -12.07
N ILE A 10 -5.74 7.64 -11.51
CA ILE A 10 -4.68 7.24 -10.59
C ILE A 10 -3.97 5.99 -11.10
N LEU A 11 -2.64 6.02 -11.04
CA LEU A 11 -1.79 4.89 -11.39
C LEU A 11 -0.92 4.50 -10.20
N GLY A 12 -0.90 3.23 -9.84
CA GLY A 12 0.08 2.72 -8.88
C GLY A 12 0.98 1.65 -9.48
N ALA A 13 2.13 1.47 -8.87
CA ALA A 13 3.08 0.42 -9.21
C ALA A 13 3.60 -0.23 -7.93
N GLY A 14 3.70 -1.56 -7.95
CA GLY A 14 4.14 -2.32 -6.79
C GLY A 14 4.21 -3.81 -7.07
N ASN A 15 4.20 -4.59 -5.98
CA ASN A 15 4.42 -6.03 -6.03
C ASN A 15 3.06 -6.76 -5.97
N PRO A 16 2.53 -7.30 -7.08
CA PRO A 16 1.37 -8.18 -7.05
C PRO A 16 1.77 -9.51 -6.39
N LEU A 17 1.18 -9.80 -5.23
CA LEU A 17 1.44 -11.02 -4.47
C LEU A 17 0.12 -11.76 -4.22
N LEU A 18 0.17 -13.09 -4.23
CA LEU A 18 -0.93 -13.91 -3.73
C LEU A 18 -0.69 -14.23 -2.26
N ASP A 19 -1.56 -13.73 -1.40
CA ASP A 19 -1.46 -13.98 0.04
C ASP A 19 -1.95 -15.39 0.36
N MET A 20 -1.15 -16.09 1.15
CA MET A 20 -1.35 -17.41 1.72
C MET A 20 -1.69 -17.21 3.19
N GLU A 21 -2.97 -17.06 3.47
CA GLU A 21 -3.49 -16.63 4.76
C GLU A 21 -3.94 -17.82 5.60
N VAL A 22 -3.50 -17.85 6.86
CA VAL A 22 -3.90 -18.86 7.84
C VAL A 22 -3.72 -18.36 9.27
N THR A 23 -4.57 -18.81 10.20
CA THR A 23 -4.39 -18.59 11.64
C THR A 23 -3.41 -19.58 12.23
N VAL A 24 -2.42 -19.09 12.97
CA VAL A 24 -1.36 -19.87 13.59
C VAL A 24 -1.13 -19.48 15.05
N ASP A 25 -0.52 -20.38 15.82
CA ASP A 25 -0.09 -20.10 17.18
C ASP A 25 1.33 -19.52 17.24
N GLN A 26 1.76 -19.10 18.43
CA GLN A 26 3.11 -18.57 18.64
C GLN A 26 4.19 -19.61 18.35
N ALA A 27 3.93 -20.90 18.59
CA ALA A 27 4.88 -21.97 18.34
C ALA A 27 5.20 -22.12 16.84
N PHE A 28 4.22 -21.87 15.97
CA PHE A 28 4.41 -21.82 14.53
C PHE A 28 5.30 -20.63 14.11
N LEU A 29 5.10 -19.44 14.68
CA LEU A 29 5.96 -18.29 14.43
C LEU A 29 7.41 -18.57 14.89
N ASP A 30 7.57 -19.12 16.10
CA ASP A 30 8.87 -19.45 16.68
C ASP A 30 9.63 -20.48 15.83
N LYS A 31 8.93 -21.48 15.28
CA LYS A 31 9.50 -22.49 14.37
C LYS A 31 10.21 -21.87 13.17
N TYR A 32 9.67 -20.78 12.63
CA TYR A 32 10.25 -20.05 11.49
C TYR A 32 10.97 -18.76 11.88
N LYS A 33 11.18 -18.52 13.19
CA LYS A 33 11.84 -17.33 13.74
C LYS A 33 11.18 -16.02 13.33
N LEU A 34 9.86 -16.05 13.22
CA LEU A 34 9.05 -14.90 12.82
C LEU A 34 8.59 -14.12 14.04
N LYS A 35 8.60 -12.79 13.94
CA LYS A 35 8.01 -11.92 14.95
C LYS A 35 6.53 -11.72 14.64
N SER A 36 5.71 -11.64 15.68
CA SER A 36 4.33 -11.17 15.55
C SER A 36 4.32 -9.69 15.16
N ASN A 37 3.36 -9.27 14.34
CA ASN A 37 3.20 -7.91 13.84
C ASN A 37 4.44 -7.36 13.07
N ASP A 38 5.00 -8.16 12.17
CA ASP A 38 6.21 -7.82 11.40
C ASP A 38 6.04 -8.18 9.93
N ALA A 39 6.84 -7.56 9.06
CA ALA A 39 6.88 -7.84 7.63
C ALA A 39 8.32 -8.00 7.16
N ILE A 40 8.64 -9.14 6.56
CA ILE A 40 9.98 -9.47 6.07
C ILE A 40 9.95 -9.99 4.64
N LEU A 41 11.10 -9.94 3.97
CA LEU A 41 11.32 -10.67 2.72
C LEU A 41 11.76 -12.10 3.03
N ALA A 42 11.20 -13.05 2.29
CA ALA A 42 11.59 -14.46 2.39
C ALA A 42 13.05 -14.66 1.96
N ASP A 43 13.76 -15.49 2.72
CA ASP A 43 15.05 -16.07 2.32
C ASP A 43 14.91 -17.59 2.09
N GLU A 44 16.02 -18.27 1.78
CA GLU A 44 16.05 -19.71 1.49
C GLU A 44 15.48 -20.58 2.63
N THR A 45 15.52 -20.11 3.88
CA THR A 45 15.01 -20.85 5.04
C THR A 45 13.48 -20.86 5.10
N HIS A 46 12.83 -19.92 4.40
CA HIS A 46 11.37 -19.77 4.40
C HIS A 46 10.68 -20.61 3.31
N GLU A 47 11.40 -21.28 2.41
CA GLU A 47 10.74 -22.18 1.44
C GLU A 47 9.99 -23.33 2.13
N ALA A 48 10.51 -23.79 3.27
CA ALA A 48 9.85 -24.79 4.11
C ALA A 48 8.54 -24.27 4.74
N LEU A 49 8.43 -22.96 5.00
CA LEU A 49 7.19 -22.33 5.46
C LEU A 49 6.11 -22.46 4.39
N PHE A 50 6.39 -22.02 3.16
CA PHE A 50 5.40 -22.04 2.09
C PHE A 50 4.94 -23.46 1.73
N ARG A 51 5.84 -24.44 1.72
CA ARG A 51 5.47 -25.85 1.49
C ARG A 51 4.55 -26.41 2.57
N GLU A 52 4.75 -25.99 3.82
CA GLU A 52 3.87 -26.40 4.91
C GLU A 52 2.51 -25.73 4.82
N LEU A 53 2.47 -24.44 4.48
CA LEU A 53 1.25 -23.70 4.23
C LEU A 53 0.41 -24.31 3.09
N GLU A 54 1.03 -24.71 1.98
CA GLU A 54 0.36 -25.40 0.86
C GLU A 54 -0.32 -26.72 1.26
N GLN A 55 0.09 -27.34 2.37
CA GLN A 55 -0.48 -28.59 2.88
C GLN A 55 -1.57 -28.37 3.94
N MET A 56 -1.77 -27.13 4.41
CA MET A 56 -2.79 -26.82 5.39
C MET A 56 -4.18 -26.81 4.75
N LYS A 57 -5.17 -27.39 5.45
CA LYS A 57 -6.55 -27.48 4.93
C LYS A 57 -7.31 -26.16 5.02
N ASP A 58 -6.97 -25.34 6.01
CA ASP A 58 -7.68 -24.10 6.32
C ASP A 58 -7.02 -22.86 5.70
N ILE A 59 -6.09 -23.07 4.76
CA ILE A 59 -5.41 -21.99 4.07
C ILE A 59 -6.33 -21.26 3.09
N SER A 60 -6.28 -19.94 3.12
CA SER A 60 -7.00 -19.06 2.20
C SER A 60 -6.02 -18.39 1.24
N TYR A 61 -6.39 -18.33 -0.03
CA TYR A 61 -5.63 -17.63 -1.07
C TYR A 61 -6.32 -16.32 -1.43
N ILE A 62 -5.70 -15.20 -1.09
CA ILE A 62 -6.29 -13.87 -1.23
C ILE A 62 -5.40 -13.02 -2.12
N PRO A 63 -5.96 -12.27 -3.10
CA PRO A 63 -5.19 -11.28 -3.84
C PRO A 63 -4.63 -10.23 -2.89
N GLY A 64 -3.31 -10.10 -2.87
CA GLY A 64 -2.59 -9.22 -1.98
C GLY A 64 -1.69 -8.23 -2.70
N GLY A 65 -0.65 -7.82 -2.02
CA GLY A 65 0.26 -6.76 -2.44
C GLY A 65 -0.24 -5.38 -2.04
N SER A 66 0.55 -4.66 -1.22
CA SER A 66 0.11 -3.41 -0.57
C SER A 66 -0.45 -2.37 -1.55
N CYS A 67 0.29 -2.01 -2.60
CA CYS A 67 -0.18 -1.04 -3.59
C CYS A 67 -1.47 -1.52 -4.31
N GLN A 68 -1.56 -2.82 -4.59
CA GLN A 68 -2.72 -3.40 -5.27
C GLN A 68 -3.96 -3.38 -4.37
N ASN A 69 -3.79 -3.69 -3.07
CA ASN A 69 -4.84 -3.61 -2.07
C ASN A 69 -5.39 -2.18 -1.96
N SER A 70 -4.53 -1.17 -1.80
CA SER A 70 -5.00 0.23 -1.73
C SER A 70 -5.76 0.67 -2.98
N LEU A 71 -5.31 0.27 -4.18
CA LEU A 71 -6.03 0.61 -5.41
C LEU A 71 -7.36 -0.13 -5.55
N ARG A 72 -7.46 -1.39 -5.11
CA ARG A 72 -8.73 -2.12 -5.06
C ARG A 72 -9.74 -1.45 -4.12
N VAL A 73 -9.28 -0.98 -2.97
CA VAL A 73 -10.12 -0.24 -2.00
C VAL A 73 -10.53 1.13 -2.55
N CYS A 74 -9.60 1.87 -3.15
CA CYS A 74 -9.90 3.14 -3.83
C CYS A 74 -10.97 2.94 -4.90
N GLN A 75 -10.80 1.91 -5.74
CA GLN A 75 -11.73 1.56 -6.80
C GLN A 75 -13.12 1.17 -6.28
N TRP A 76 -13.19 0.43 -5.17
CA TRP A 76 -14.43 0.05 -4.48
C TRP A 76 -15.23 1.26 -3.98
N ILE A 77 -14.55 2.28 -3.44
CA ILE A 77 -15.19 3.49 -2.90
C ILE A 77 -15.66 4.41 -4.02
N VAL A 78 -14.82 4.59 -5.05
CA VAL A 78 -15.08 5.56 -6.14
C VAL A 78 -16.18 5.08 -7.10
N ARG A 79 -16.39 3.76 -7.22
CA ARG A 79 -17.44 3.14 -8.05
C ARG A 79 -17.44 3.56 -9.52
N LYS A 80 -16.29 4.01 -10.03
CA LYS A 80 -16.06 4.33 -11.44
C LYS A 80 -15.10 3.31 -12.02
N GLU A 81 -15.60 2.39 -12.85
CA GLU A 81 -14.79 1.34 -13.47
C GLU A 81 -13.48 1.91 -14.05
N LYS A 82 -12.35 1.23 -13.82
CA LYS A 82 -11.02 1.59 -14.32
C LYS A 82 -10.53 2.96 -13.91
N ALA A 83 -11.04 3.57 -12.83
CA ALA A 83 -10.46 4.78 -12.25
C ALA A 83 -9.00 4.55 -11.82
N CYS A 84 -8.71 3.37 -11.27
CA CYS A 84 -7.38 2.97 -10.85
C CYS A 84 -6.68 2.11 -11.92
N THR A 85 -5.41 2.43 -12.21
CA THR A 85 -4.51 1.59 -13.02
C THR A 85 -3.40 1.03 -12.13
N PHE A 86 -3.06 -0.26 -12.29
CA PHE A 86 -2.00 -0.91 -11.52
C PHE A 86 -0.96 -1.58 -12.40
N PHE A 87 0.31 -1.28 -12.13
CA PHE A 87 1.48 -1.88 -12.77
C PHE A 87 2.20 -2.80 -11.79
N GLY A 88 2.70 -3.92 -12.30
CA GLY A 88 3.47 -4.91 -11.54
C GLY A 88 3.89 -6.06 -12.44
N THR A 89 4.61 -7.03 -11.90
CA THR A 89 5.06 -8.20 -12.67
C THR A 89 4.53 -9.48 -12.05
N ILE A 90 3.90 -10.34 -12.86
CA ILE A 90 3.39 -11.66 -12.46
C ILE A 90 4.07 -12.75 -13.29
N GLY A 91 3.98 -13.99 -12.79
CA GLY A 91 4.36 -15.17 -13.56
C GLY A 91 3.29 -15.55 -14.58
N ASP A 92 3.66 -16.39 -15.54
CA ASP A 92 2.69 -17.05 -16.44
C ASP A 92 2.16 -18.32 -15.77
N ASP A 93 1.39 -18.15 -14.70
CA ASP A 93 0.87 -19.24 -13.89
C ASP A 93 -0.54 -18.95 -13.33
N LYS A 94 -1.13 -19.97 -12.69
CA LYS A 94 -2.49 -19.89 -12.12
C LYS A 94 -2.62 -18.78 -11.07
N ASN A 95 -1.56 -18.50 -10.31
CA ASN A 95 -1.58 -17.46 -9.29
C ASN A 95 -1.61 -16.08 -9.95
N GLY A 96 -0.83 -15.89 -11.02
CA GLY A 96 -0.83 -14.67 -11.83
C GLY A 96 -2.19 -14.40 -12.45
N GLU A 97 -2.82 -15.42 -13.04
CA GLU A 97 -4.18 -15.29 -13.59
C GLU A 97 -5.20 -14.97 -12.49
N THR A 98 -5.11 -15.61 -11.33
CA THR A 98 -5.99 -15.33 -10.19
C THR A 98 -5.88 -13.88 -9.73
N LEU A 99 -4.66 -13.33 -9.63
CA LEU A 99 -4.45 -11.93 -9.26
C LEU A 99 -5.07 -10.98 -10.29
N LYS A 100 -4.86 -11.26 -11.57
CA LYS A 100 -5.41 -10.47 -12.67
C LYS A 100 -6.93 -10.48 -12.68
N GLU A 101 -7.55 -11.65 -12.63
CA GLU A 101 -9.01 -11.78 -12.58
C GLU A 101 -9.60 -11.01 -11.41
N LYS A 102 -9.04 -11.15 -10.22
CA LYS A 102 -9.58 -10.52 -9.00
C LYS A 102 -9.40 -9.01 -8.98
N ALA A 103 -8.27 -8.50 -9.45
CA ALA A 103 -8.07 -7.06 -9.58
C ALA A 103 -9.00 -6.44 -10.63
N MET A 104 -9.21 -7.13 -11.77
CA MET A 104 -10.15 -6.69 -12.79
C MET A 104 -11.61 -6.76 -12.33
N LEU A 105 -12.00 -7.80 -11.58
CA LEU A 105 -13.32 -7.91 -10.95
C LEU A 105 -13.57 -6.79 -9.93
N ALA A 106 -12.54 -6.32 -9.25
CA ALA A 106 -12.61 -5.13 -8.40
C ALA A 106 -12.70 -3.82 -9.21
N GLY A 107 -12.62 -3.88 -10.55
CA GLY A 107 -12.71 -2.73 -11.45
C GLY A 107 -11.37 -2.05 -11.75
N VAL A 108 -10.25 -2.59 -11.27
CA VAL A 108 -8.91 -2.01 -11.49
C VAL A 108 -8.43 -2.35 -12.91
N ASN A 109 -7.88 -1.36 -13.62
CA ASN A 109 -7.19 -1.57 -14.87
C ASN A 109 -5.76 -2.10 -14.61
N VAL A 110 -5.54 -3.40 -14.74
CA VAL A 110 -4.21 -3.99 -14.53
C VAL A 110 -3.40 -4.04 -15.83
N LYS A 111 -2.15 -3.59 -15.76
CA LYS A 111 -1.16 -3.67 -16.84
C LYS A 111 0.08 -4.34 -16.28
N TYR A 112 0.00 -5.67 -16.18
CA TYR A 112 1.12 -6.47 -15.70
C TYR A 112 2.15 -6.72 -16.80
N GLN A 113 3.42 -6.71 -16.41
CA GLN A 113 4.48 -7.40 -17.12
C GLN A 113 4.39 -8.89 -16.80
N ILE A 114 4.63 -9.75 -17.80
CA ILE A 114 4.62 -11.21 -17.62
C ILE A 114 6.06 -11.72 -17.69
N ASN A 115 6.46 -12.50 -16.69
CA ASN A 115 7.70 -13.27 -16.72
C ASN A 115 7.38 -14.76 -16.63
N SER A 116 7.38 -15.46 -17.76
CA SER A 116 7.04 -16.88 -17.82
C SER A 116 8.10 -17.82 -17.20
N SER A 117 9.28 -17.31 -16.86
CA SER A 117 10.38 -18.11 -16.30
C SER A 117 10.36 -18.18 -14.77
N ILE A 118 9.55 -17.34 -14.10
CA ILE A 118 9.49 -17.24 -12.64
C ILE A 118 8.02 -17.26 -12.22
N ARG A 119 7.71 -18.01 -11.16
CA ARG A 119 6.35 -18.04 -10.60
C ARG A 119 5.93 -16.67 -10.05
N THR A 120 4.63 -16.43 -10.02
CA THR A 120 4.03 -15.28 -9.34
C THR A 120 4.45 -15.23 -7.86
N GLY A 121 4.65 -14.01 -7.36
CA GLY A 121 5.01 -13.78 -5.97
C GLY A 121 3.90 -14.20 -5.00
N ARG A 122 4.29 -14.55 -3.79
CA ARG A 122 3.39 -15.01 -2.72
C ARG A 122 3.76 -14.35 -1.40
N CYS A 123 2.81 -14.23 -0.48
CA CYS A 123 3.05 -13.72 0.85
C CYS A 123 2.43 -14.67 1.88
N ALA A 124 3.21 -15.19 2.81
CA ALA A 124 2.64 -15.89 3.96
C ALA A 124 2.05 -14.85 4.90
N ALA A 125 0.74 -14.90 5.10
CA ALA A 125 0.04 -13.97 5.98
C ALA A 125 -0.47 -14.72 7.21
N LEU A 126 0.40 -14.82 8.21
CA LEU A 126 0.21 -15.65 9.39
C LEU A 126 -0.53 -14.85 10.47
N ILE A 127 -1.80 -15.17 10.71
CA ILE A 127 -2.62 -14.50 11.73
C ILE A 127 -2.30 -15.09 13.09
N ASN A 128 -1.84 -14.25 14.02
CA ASN A 128 -1.54 -14.62 15.39
C ASN A 128 -2.24 -13.62 16.33
N ASP A 129 -3.28 -14.09 17.04
CA ASP A 129 -4.24 -13.26 17.76
C ASP A 129 -4.86 -12.18 16.85
N THR A 130 -4.59 -10.90 17.12
CA THR A 130 -5.04 -9.75 16.33
C THR A 130 -3.95 -9.18 15.42
N HIS A 131 -2.77 -9.82 15.36
CA HIS A 131 -1.62 -9.37 14.57
C HIS A 131 -1.36 -10.31 13.40
N ARG A 132 -0.51 -9.86 12.46
CA ARG A 132 0.03 -10.72 11.42
C ARG A 132 1.54 -10.68 11.32
N SER A 133 2.13 -11.82 11.02
CA SER A 133 3.50 -11.91 10.53
C SER A 133 3.46 -12.15 9.03
N LEU A 134 4.06 -11.24 8.26
CA LEU A 134 4.08 -11.25 6.80
C LEU A 134 5.46 -11.69 6.30
N VAL A 135 5.51 -12.73 5.48
CA VAL A 135 6.73 -13.18 4.81
C VAL A 135 6.52 -13.15 3.31
N ALA A 136 7.11 -12.15 2.65
CA ALA A 136 6.92 -11.90 1.23
C ALA A 136 8.01 -12.57 0.38
N ASP A 137 7.59 -13.48 -0.49
CA ASP A 137 8.42 -14.16 -1.48
C ASP A 137 8.05 -13.60 -2.86
N LEU A 138 8.84 -12.61 -3.29
CA LEU A 138 8.47 -11.72 -4.39
C LEU A 138 8.34 -12.42 -5.75
N GLY A 139 9.02 -13.55 -5.97
CA GLY A 139 8.97 -14.27 -7.25
C GLY A 139 9.10 -13.34 -8.46
N ALA A 140 8.16 -13.46 -9.41
CA ALA A 140 8.12 -12.64 -10.62
C ALA A 140 7.98 -11.14 -10.35
N ALA A 141 7.39 -10.72 -9.22
CA ALA A 141 7.28 -9.30 -8.87
C ALA A 141 8.66 -8.64 -8.78
N ASN A 142 9.70 -9.40 -8.39
CA ASN A 142 11.07 -8.91 -8.31
C ASN A 142 11.73 -8.66 -9.69
N THR A 143 11.04 -8.96 -10.79
CA THR A 143 11.56 -8.80 -12.16
C THR A 143 10.92 -7.66 -12.93
N PHE A 144 10.27 -6.73 -12.24
CA PHE A 144 9.77 -5.51 -12.87
C PHE A 144 10.91 -4.71 -13.50
N THR A 145 10.76 -4.31 -14.76
CA THR A 145 11.77 -3.54 -15.48
C THR A 145 11.29 -2.15 -15.87
N VAL A 146 12.22 -1.20 -15.95
CA VAL A 146 11.95 0.16 -16.43
C VAL A 146 11.38 0.15 -17.86
N HIS A 147 11.78 -0.83 -18.68
CA HIS A 147 11.27 -1.00 -20.05
C HIS A 147 9.74 -1.16 -20.07
N HIS A 148 9.13 -1.77 -19.05
CA HIS A 148 7.66 -1.86 -18.96
C HIS A 148 6.99 -0.48 -18.92
N LEU A 149 7.67 0.53 -18.37
CA LEU A 149 7.20 1.93 -18.36
C LEU A 149 7.44 2.66 -19.69
N GLU A 150 8.26 2.09 -20.59
CA GLU A 150 8.66 2.68 -21.87
C GLU A 150 7.79 2.22 -23.04
N GLU A 151 7.02 1.15 -22.86
CA GLU A 151 6.04 0.71 -23.85
C GLU A 151 5.02 1.82 -24.12
N ASP A 152 4.69 2.08 -25.39
CA ASP A 152 3.74 3.11 -25.80
C ASP A 152 2.40 3.05 -25.02
N THR A 153 1.92 1.83 -24.78
CA THR A 153 0.68 1.60 -24.01
C THR A 153 0.82 1.99 -22.54
N SER A 154 1.98 1.77 -21.92
CA SER A 154 2.27 2.18 -20.54
C SER A 154 2.50 3.68 -20.44
N VAL A 155 3.23 4.27 -21.40
CA VAL A 155 3.44 5.73 -21.51
C VAL A 155 2.11 6.46 -21.61
N ALA A 156 1.16 5.96 -22.42
CA ALA A 156 -0.18 6.54 -22.52
C ALA A 156 -0.93 6.56 -21.17
N LEU A 157 -0.82 5.48 -20.38
CA LEU A 157 -1.45 5.39 -19.05
C LEU A 157 -0.78 6.34 -18.04
N ILE A 158 0.56 6.42 -18.03
CA ILE A 158 1.33 7.35 -17.19
C ILE A 158 0.99 8.81 -17.55
N ASN A 159 0.85 9.12 -18.83
CA ASN A 159 0.46 10.45 -19.30
C ASN A 159 -0.97 10.80 -18.91
N LYS A 160 -1.88 9.82 -18.89
CA LYS A 160 -3.29 10.02 -18.49
C LYS A 160 -3.47 10.25 -16.99
N ALA A 161 -2.70 9.56 -16.16
CA ALA A 161 -2.82 9.65 -14.70
C ALA A 161 -2.59 11.06 -14.18
N LYS A 162 -3.39 11.52 -13.22
CA LYS A 162 -3.21 12.79 -12.49
C LYS A 162 -2.56 12.57 -11.12
N PHE A 163 -2.71 11.35 -10.60
CA PHE A 163 -2.19 10.90 -9.30
C PHE A 163 -1.38 9.62 -9.48
N PHE A 164 -0.34 9.47 -8.67
CA PHE A 164 0.44 8.26 -8.57
C PHE A 164 0.47 7.76 -7.13
N TYR A 165 0.45 6.44 -6.94
CA TYR A 165 0.66 5.82 -5.63
C TYR A 165 1.70 4.69 -5.71
N LEU A 166 2.76 4.79 -4.92
CA LEU A 166 3.84 3.80 -4.88
C LEU A 166 4.01 3.29 -3.45
N SER A 167 3.94 1.98 -3.23
CA SER A 167 4.31 1.40 -1.94
C SER A 167 5.83 1.41 -1.77
N GLY A 168 6.33 1.67 -0.56
CA GLY A 168 7.76 1.55 -0.22
C GLY A 168 8.34 0.17 -0.52
N PHE A 169 7.53 -0.90 -0.46
CA PHE A 169 7.94 -2.24 -0.89
C PHE A 169 8.44 -2.32 -2.35
N PHE A 170 8.05 -1.39 -3.22
CA PHE A 170 8.52 -1.41 -4.61
C PHE A 170 9.98 -0.93 -4.75
N LEU A 171 10.54 -0.28 -3.71
CA LEU A 171 11.96 0.07 -3.62
C LEU A 171 12.86 -1.18 -3.57
N THR A 172 12.34 -2.33 -3.15
CA THR A 172 13.11 -3.58 -3.14
C THR A 172 13.28 -4.17 -4.52
N VAL A 173 12.46 -3.72 -5.49
CA VAL A 173 12.35 -4.30 -6.83
C VAL A 173 12.96 -3.38 -7.87
N CYS A 174 12.45 -2.14 -7.98
CA CYS A 174 12.84 -1.26 -9.08
C CYS A 174 12.88 0.24 -8.67
N PRO A 175 13.86 0.66 -7.85
CA PRO A 175 14.08 2.09 -7.59
C PRO A 175 14.17 2.97 -8.85
N PRO A 176 14.79 2.54 -9.97
CA PRO A 176 14.79 3.33 -11.20
C PRO A 176 13.39 3.57 -11.79
N ALA A 177 12.46 2.61 -11.68
CA ALA A 177 11.08 2.79 -12.12
C ALA A 177 10.34 3.80 -11.23
N ILE A 178 10.57 3.76 -9.92
CA ILE A 178 10.05 4.76 -8.97
C ILE A 178 10.54 6.15 -9.35
N GLN A 179 11.85 6.32 -9.57
CA GLN A 179 12.45 7.59 -9.96
C GLN A 179 11.87 8.12 -11.28
N LYS A 180 11.63 7.23 -12.25
CA LYS A 180 11.02 7.61 -13.53
C LYS A 180 9.59 8.12 -13.38
N ILE A 181 8.75 7.41 -12.62
CA ILE A 181 7.36 7.84 -12.34
C ILE A 181 7.36 9.15 -11.54
N ALA A 182 8.26 9.25 -10.55
CA ALA A 182 8.38 10.40 -9.67
C ALA A 182 8.84 11.66 -10.41
N GLY A 183 9.85 11.55 -11.27
CA GLY A 183 10.28 12.63 -12.16
C GLY A 183 9.16 13.08 -13.10
N HIS A 184 8.48 12.14 -13.75
CA HIS A 184 7.33 12.44 -14.60
C HIS A 184 6.23 13.20 -13.84
N ALA A 185 5.95 12.79 -12.60
CA ALA A 185 4.95 13.44 -11.77
C ALA A 185 5.34 14.90 -11.46
N ALA A 186 6.59 15.13 -11.03
CA ALA A 186 7.09 16.47 -10.74
C ALA A 186 7.12 17.38 -11.97
N ASP A 187 7.65 16.90 -13.10
CA ASP A 187 7.79 17.67 -14.35
C ASP A 187 6.43 18.12 -14.92
N ASN A 188 5.36 17.38 -14.62
CA ASN A 188 4.02 17.64 -15.13
C ASN A 188 3.05 18.14 -14.04
N ASN A 189 3.56 18.53 -12.87
CA ASN A 189 2.77 19.00 -11.73
C ASN A 189 1.63 18.03 -11.32
N LYS A 190 1.86 16.72 -11.41
CA LYS A 190 0.95 15.66 -10.96
C LYS A 190 1.25 15.28 -9.52
N ILE A 191 0.32 14.61 -8.83
CA ILE A 191 0.47 14.29 -7.41
C ILE A 191 1.12 12.90 -7.24
N LEU A 192 2.21 12.83 -6.48
CA LEU A 192 2.82 11.55 -6.09
C LEU A 192 2.56 11.23 -4.61
N CYS A 193 1.91 10.11 -4.38
CA CYS A 193 1.71 9.52 -3.06
C CYS A 193 2.67 8.34 -2.85
N MET A 194 3.20 8.19 -1.65
CA MET A 194 4.09 7.07 -1.30
C MET A 194 3.83 6.58 0.13
N ASN A 195 4.07 5.30 0.40
CA ASN A 195 4.00 4.71 1.74
C ASN A 195 5.40 4.27 2.21
N LEU A 196 5.73 4.44 3.50
CA LEU A 196 6.95 3.91 4.11
C LEU A 196 6.97 2.36 4.13
N SER A 197 5.79 1.75 4.22
CA SER A 197 5.46 0.34 4.04
C SER A 197 5.98 -0.66 5.09
N ALA A 198 7.23 -0.53 5.54
CA ALA A 198 7.76 -1.39 6.60
C ALA A 198 9.05 -0.83 7.23
N PRO A 199 9.37 -1.21 8.48
CA PRO A 199 10.63 -0.88 9.12
C PRO A 199 11.87 -1.25 8.30
N PHE A 200 11.88 -2.43 7.68
CA PHE A 200 13.03 -2.90 6.91
C PHE A 200 13.29 -2.03 5.65
N ILE A 201 12.25 -1.38 5.10
CA ILE A 201 12.42 -0.41 4.00
C ILE A 201 13.18 0.82 4.51
N CYS A 202 12.77 1.33 5.67
CA CYS A 202 13.41 2.49 6.29
C CYS A 202 14.87 2.21 6.69
N GLN A 203 15.19 0.96 7.06
CA GLN A 203 16.53 0.55 7.48
C GLN A 203 17.45 0.19 6.31
N PHE A 204 17.02 -0.75 5.46
CA PHE A 204 17.89 -1.35 4.44
C PHE A 204 17.75 -0.72 3.06
N TYR A 205 16.65 0.01 2.82
CA TYR A 205 16.37 0.74 1.59
C TYR A 205 16.27 2.26 1.83
N LYS A 206 16.98 2.74 2.86
CA LYS A 206 17.09 4.16 3.22
C LYS A 206 17.48 5.03 2.03
N ASP A 207 18.54 4.67 1.31
CA ASP A 207 19.06 5.46 0.19
C ASP A 207 18.05 5.63 -0.95
N PRO A 208 17.45 4.55 -1.51
CA PRO A 208 16.44 4.70 -2.55
C PRO A 208 15.15 5.37 -2.04
N LEU A 209 14.77 5.17 -0.77
CA LEU A 209 13.64 5.88 -0.15
C LEU A 209 13.91 7.39 -0.09
N ASN A 210 15.08 7.80 0.42
CA ASN A 210 15.49 9.19 0.52
C ASN A 210 15.68 9.84 -0.87
N ALA A 211 16.07 9.07 -1.88
CA ALA A 211 16.10 9.54 -3.26
C ALA A 211 14.70 9.78 -3.84
N ALA A 212 13.69 9.02 -3.41
CA ALA A 212 12.30 9.19 -3.88
C ALA A 212 11.58 10.33 -3.14
N LEU A 213 11.88 10.52 -1.86
CA LEU A 213 11.18 11.46 -0.98
C LEU A 213 11.06 12.90 -1.53
N PRO A 214 12.06 13.48 -2.23
CA PRO A 214 11.94 14.82 -2.82
C PRO A 214 10.81 15.01 -3.84
N TYR A 215 10.30 13.93 -4.41
CA TYR A 215 9.20 13.96 -5.36
C TYR A 215 7.84 13.71 -4.71
N VAL A 216 7.81 13.17 -3.49
CA VAL A 216 6.59 12.75 -2.79
C VAL A 216 5.83 13.96 -2.27
N ASP A 217 4.57 14.08 -2.71
CA ASP A 217 3.62 15.09 -2.25
C ASP A 217 2.85 14.63 -1.01
N ILE A 218 2.52 13.33 -0.92
CA ILE A 218 1.78 12.75 0.21
C ILE A 218 2.51 11.49 0.67
N LEU A 219 3.02 11.51 1.90
CA LEU A 219 3.70 10.37 2.51
C LEU A 219 2.82 9.74 3.59
N PHE A 220 2.60 8.44 3.47
CA PHE A 220 1.92 7.62 4.47
C PHE A 220 2.93 6.77 5.24
N GLY A 221 2.59 6.45 6.48
CA GLY A 221 3.22 5.39 7.26
C GLY A 221 2.46 5.12 8.55
N ASN A 222 2.87 4.10 9.28
CA ASN A 222 2.45 3.89 10.67
C ASN A 222 3.51 4.41 11.66
N GLU A 223 3.20 4.34 12.95
CA GLU A 223 4.06 4.77 14.04
C GLU A 223 5.41 4.06 14.04
N THR A 224 5.43 2.76 13.76
CA THR A 224 6.66 1.94 13.81
C THR A 224 7.57 2.31 12.63
N GLU A 225 7.00 2.48 11.44
CA GLU A 225 7.70 2.93 10.24
C GLU A 225 8.26 4.34 10.40
N ALA A 226 7.47 5.27 10.94
CA ALA A 226 7.91 6.65 11.18
C ALA A 226 9.04 6.72 12.21
N LEU A 227 8.94 5.98 13.31
CA LEU A 227 10.02 5.86 14.32
C LEU A 227 11.28 5.25 13.70
N THR A 228 11.13 4.18 12.92
CA THR A 228 12.25 3.51 12.27
C THR A 228 12.92 4.42 11.24
N TYR A 229 12.15 5.19 10.47
CA TYR A 229 12.68 6.18 9.54
C TYR A 229 13.46 7.28 10.29
N ALA A 230 12.90 7.79 11.39
CA ALA A 230 13.53 8.81 12.20
C ALA A 230 14.86 8.33 12.81
N GLU A 231 14.90 7.10 13.33
CA GLU A 231 16.13 6.46 13.82
C GLU A 231 17.15 6.30 12.69
N ALA A 232 16.74 5.72 11.55
CA ALA A 232 17.63 5.47 10.42
C ALA A 232 18.20 6.75 9.81
N ASN A 233 17.54 7.90 9.97
CA ASN A 233 17.94 9.21 9.45
C ASN A 233 18.45 10.18 10.53
N ASP A 234 18.76 9.67 11.74
CA ASP A 234 19.37 10.44 12.82
C ASP A 234 18.55 11.70 13.22
N TYR A 235 17.21 11.59 13.21
CA TYR A 235 16.33 12.72 13.53
C TYR A 235 16.42 13.16 15.01
N GLY A 236 16.96 12.31 15.89
CA GLY A 236 17.18 12.62 17.30
C GLY A 236 15.90 12.83 18.10
N THR A 237 14.77 12.26 17.66
CA THR A 237 13.48 12.35 18.33
C THR A 237 12.66 11.07 18.11
N THR A 238 11.82 10.74 19.08
CA THR A 238 10.78 9.70 19.00
C THR A 238 9.38 10.28 19.06
N ASP A 239 9.23 11.62 19.09
CA ASP A 239 7.93 12.29 19.02
C ASP A 239 7.42 12.23 17.57
N LEU A 240 6.36 11.44 17.34
CA LEU A 240 5.73 11.25 16.04
C LEU A 240 5.26 12.55 15.38
N LYS A 241 4.81 13.55 16.16
CA LYS A 241 4.40 14.86 15.63
C LYS A 241 5.61 15.62 15.09
N GLU A 242 6.72 15.56 15.80
CA GLU A 242 7.97 16.17 15.35
C GLU A 242 8.57 15.43 14.15
N ILE A 243 8.50 14.10 14.13
CA ILE A 243 8.89 13.29 12.97
C ILE A 243 8.06 13.69 11.74
N ALA A 244 6.74 13.84 11.89
CA ALA A 244 5.86 14.27 10.82
C ALA A 244 6.23 15.67 10.28
N ARG A 245 6.55 16.63 11.17
CA ARG A 245 7.03 17.97 10.76
C ARG A 245 8.32 17.87 9.96
N LYS A 246 9.34 17.19 10.49
CA LYS A 246 10.64 17.02 9.80
C LYS A 246 10.51 16.36 8.43
N LEU A 247 9.67 15.33 8.32
CA LEU A 247 9.35 14.69 7.04
C LEU A 247 8.66 15.65 6.06
N SER A 248 7.74 16.50 6.56
CA SER A 248 7.03 17.49 5.73
C SER A 248 7.97 18.58 5.18
N GLU A 249 9.03 18.89 5.92
CA GLU A 249 10.04 19.91 5.59
C GLU A 249 11.19 19.39 4.73
N HIS A 250 11.30 18.07 4.54
CA HIS A 250 12.34 17.49 3.69
C HIS A 250 12.30 18.11 2.28
N THR A 251 13.47 18.34 1.67
CA THR A 251 13.63 18.93 0.33
C THR A 251 12.59 18.41 -0.65
N LYS A 252 12.01 19.30 -1.46
CA LYS A 252 10.97 18.99 -2.44
C LYS A 252 11.35 19.58 -3.81
N ILE A 253 11.25 18.75 -4.85
CA ILE A 253 11.61 19.13 -6.23
C ILE A 253 10.51 19.97 -6.87
N ASN A 254 9.25 19.53 -6.77
CA ASN A 254 8.12 20.33 -7.19
C ASN A 254 7.71 21.27 -6.03
N THR A 255 7.92 22.57 -6.14
CA THR A 255 7.58 23.53 -5.08
C THR A 255 6.17 24.12 -5.18
N GLU A 256 5.36 23.70 -6.17
CA GLU A 256 3.98 24.18 -6.36
C GLU A 256 3.03 23.75 -5.22
N ARG A 257 3.47 22.82 -4.37
CA ARG A 257 2.72 22.35 -3.19
C ARG A 257 3.67 21.87 -2.11
N LYS A 258 3.26 21.98 -0.84
CA LYS A 258 3.99 21.40 0.31
C LYS A 258 3.71 19.90 0.43
N ARG A 259 4.58 19.16 1.12
CA ARG A 259 4.37 17.73 1.42
C ARG A 259 3.36 17.59 2.55
N VAL A 260 2.45 16.63 2.41
CA VAL A 260 1.57 16.14 3.47
C VAL A 260 2.16 14.86 4.04
N VAL A 261 2.22 14.73 5.35
CA VAL A 261 2.69 13.51 6.05
C VAL A 261 1.58 12.99 6.92
N ILE A 262 1.25 11.72 6.79
CA ILE A 262 0.14 11.06 7.49
C ILE A 262 0.71 9.84 8.20
N ILE A 263 0.61 9.83 9.53
CA ILE A 263 1.07 8.76 10.40
C ILE A 263 -0.15 8.14 11.09
N THR A 264 -0.45 6.90 10.74
CA THR A 264 -1.47 6.07 11.42
C THR A 264 -0.89 5.47 12.70
N GLN A 265 -1.74 5.18 13.69
CA GLN A 265 -1.33 4.72 15.02
C GLN A 265 -2.25 3.61 15.57
N GLY A 266 -2.71 2.72 14.69
CA GLY A 266 -3.71 1.70 15.03
C GLY A 266 -5.04 2.32 15.49
N HIS A 267 -5.31 2.25 16.80
CA HIS A 267 -6.53 2.78 17.42
C HIS A 267 -6.38 4.22 17.95
N GLU A 268 -5.14 4.72 18.02
CA GLU A 268 -4.85 6.10 18.41
C GLU A 268 -5.11 7.08 17.25
N PRO A 269 -5.25 8.40 17.51
CA PRO A 269 -5.55 9.37 16.48
C PRO A 269 -4.53 9.38 15.33
N VAL A 270 -4.99 9.57 14.10
CA VAL A 270 -4.09 9.74 12.94
C VAL A 270 -3.44 11.12 13.01
N ILE A 271 -2.10 11.17 13.00
CA ILE A 271 -1.34 12.41 12.96
C ILE A 271 -1.19 12.86 11.50
N VAL A 272 -1.57 14.08 11.21
CA VAL A 272 -1.41 14.68 9.89
C VAL A 272 -0.61 15.97 10.01
N CYS A 273 0.52 16.03 9.30
CA CYS A 273 1.21 17.28 9.04
C CYS A 273 0.81 17.78 7.65
N ASN A 274 0.10 18.90 7.60
CA ASN A 274 -0.30 19.56 6.36
C ASN A 274 0.11 21.03 6.44
N GLU A 275 0.82 21.51 5.42
CA GLU A 275 1.35 22.88 5.34
C GLU A 275 2.26 23.34 6.51
N GLY A 276 2.76 22.40 7.32
CA GLY A 276 3.55 22.64 8.53
C GLY A 276 2.71 22.60 9.83
N GLU A 277 1.39 22.49 9.71
CA GLU A 277 0.48 22.37 10.85
C GLU A 277 0.22 20.89 11.18
N ILE A 278 0.19 20.57 12.48
CA ILE A 278 -0.14 19.24 12.97
C ILE A 278 -1.60 19.22 13.40
N THR A 279 -2.37 18.30 12.83
CA THR A 279 -3.75 17.98 13.24
C THR A 279 -3.84 16.49 13.58
N GLU A 280 -4.68 16.16 14.56
CA GLU A 280 -4.98 14.78 14.94
C GLU A 280 -6.44 14.46 14.62
N TYR A 281 -6.68 13.30 14.01
CA TYR A 281 -8.01 12.82 13.67
C TYR A 281 -8.30 11.53 14.41
N ASN A 282 -9.29 11.56 15.30
CA ASN A 282 -9.69 10.38 16.06
C ASN A 282 -10.19 9.26 15.14
N VAL A 283 -9.95 8.02 15.55
CA VAL A 283 -10.48 6.82 14.91
C VAL A 283 -11.69 6.34 15.71
N ASP A 284 -12.78 5.99 15.03
CA ASP A 284 -13.93 5.37 15.68
C ASP A 284 -13.58 3.95 16.11
N LEU A 285 -13.61 3.71 17.42
CA LEU A 285 -13.23 2.42 17.99
C LEU A 285 -14.29 1.36 17.69
N LEU A 286 -13.85 0.23 17.13
CA LEU A 286 -14.65 -0.98 17.04
C LEU A 286 -14.51 -1.81 18.31
N SER A 287 -15.57 -2.53 18.66
CA SER A 287 -15.48 -3.53 19.73
C SER A 287 -14.58 -4.69 19.26
N LYS A 288 -13.85 -5.32 20.20
CA LYS A 288 -12.87 -6.37 19.87
C LYS A 288 -13.50 -7.53 19.10
N GLU A 289 -14.77 -7.83 19.37
CA GLU A 289 -15.52 -8.92 18.74
C GLU A 289 -15.83 -8.67 17.25
N LYS A 290 -15.76 -7.41 16.81
CA LYS A 290 -15.91 -7.05 15.39
C LYS A 290 -14.59 -7.12 14.63
N ILE A 291 -13.46 -7.06 15.32
CA ILE A 291 -12.14 -7.09 14.68
C ILE A 291 -11.83 -8.55 14.34
N VAL A 292 -11.92 -8.87 13.06
CA VAL A 292 -11.59 -10.19 12.51
C VAL A 292 -10.10 -10.25 12.19
N ASP A 293 -9.56 -9.18 11.62
CA ASP A 293 -8.20 -9.14 11.10
C ASP A 293 -7.71 -7.70 10.94
N THR A 294 -6.55 -7.36 11.51
CA THR A 294 -5.99 -6.01 11.35
C THR A 294 -5.19 -5.82 10.07
N ASN A 295 -4.96 -6.90 9.29
CA ASN A 295 -4.21 -6.83 8.06
C ASN A 295 -4.93 -6.05 6.97
N GLY A 296 -4.14 -5.36 6.15
CA GLY A 296 -4.67 -4.49 5.13
C GLY A 296 -5.37 -3.25 5.68
N ALA A 297 -5.42 -3.00 6.99
CA ALA A 297 -5.95 -1.75 7.56
C ALA A 297 -5.20 -0.52 7.02
N GLY A 298 -3.87 -0.59 6.96
CA GLY A 298 -3.04 0.46 6.37
C GLY A 298 -3.28 0.62 4.87
N ASP A 299 -3.35 -0.49 4.12
CA ASP A 299 -3.64 -0.45 2.68
C ASP A 299 -5.04 0.13 2.40
N ALA A 300 -6.03 -0.26 3.22
CA ALA A 300 -7.40 0.20 3.20
C ALA A 300 -7.52 1.69 3.53
N PHE A 301 -6.81 2.12 4.58
CA PHE A 301 -6.70 3.52 4.96
C PHE A 301 -6.21 4.34 3.76
N VAL A 302 -5.09 3.94 3.15
CA VAL A 302 -4.57 4.63 1.97
C VAL A 302 -5.58 4.59 0.82
N GLY A 303 -6.23 3.45 0.56
CA GLY A 303 -7.27 3.36 -0.46
C GLY A 303 -8.43 4.33 -0.25
N GLY A 304 -8.90 4.47 1.00
CA GLY A 304 -9.94 5.42 1.37
C GLY A 304 -9.50 6.88 1.24
N TYR A 305 -8.27 7.19 1.62
CA TYR A 305 -7.69 8.52 1.43
C TYR A 305 -7.61 8.87 -0.07
N LEU A 306 -7.04 7.96 -0.88
CA LEU A 306 -6.89 8.14 -2.32
C LEU A 306 -8.25 8.31 -3.01
N ALA A 307 -9.27 7.58 -2.58
CA ALA A 307 -10.62 7.68 -3.14
C ALA A 307 -11.18 9.10 -3.08
N GLN A 308 -10.99 9.80 -1.95
CA GLN A 308 -11.46 11.18 -1.80
C GLN A 308 -10.50 12.19 -2.43
N LEU A 309 -9.19 11.92 -2.38
CA LEU A 309 -8.17 12.74 -3.02
C LEU A 309 -8.43 12.89 -4.52
N ILE A 310 -8.68 11.79 -5.24
CA ILE A 310 -8.93 11.84 -6.69
C ILE A 310 -10.27 12.49 -7.06
N GLN A 311 -11.17 12.64 -6.09
CA GLN A 311 -12.43 13.38 -6.20
C GLN A 311 -12.29 14.86 -5.81
N GLY A 312 -11.07 15.32 -5.51
CA GLY A 312 -10.77 16.71 -5.18
C GLY A 312 -11.23 17.13 -3.79
N LYS A 313 -11.38 16.18 -2.85
CA LYS A 313 -11.74 16.50 -1.46
C LYS A 313 -10.52 16.96 -0.65
N GLY A 314 -10.78 17.71 0.41
CA GLY A 314 -9.76 18.16 1.36
C GLY A 314 -9.30 17.06 2.31
N VAL A 315 -8.18 17.32 3.00
CA VAL A 315 -7.49 16.36 3.89
C VAL A 315 -8.43 15.73 4.93
N GLU A 316 -9.27 16.51 5.60
CA GLU A 316 -10.20 16.02 6.61
C GLU A 316 -11.16 14.94 6.05
N GLU A 317 -11.76 15.20 4.90
CA GLU A 317 -12.67 14.25 4.23
C GLU A 317 -11.91 13.01 3.73
N CYS A 318 -10.67 13.18 3.27
CA CYS A 318 -9.80 12.05 2.92
C CYS A 318 -9.51 11.17 4.13
N ILE A 319 -9.19 11.76 5.30
CA ILE A 319 -8.94 11.01 6.53
C ILE A 319 -10.22 10.32 7.04
N ARG A 320 -11.37 10.98 6.97
CA ARG A 320 -12.67 10.39 7.34
C ARG A 320 -12.96 9.12 6.52
N CYS A 321 -12.76 9.19 5.20
CA CYS A 321 -12.93 8.05 4.30
C CYS A 321 -11.88 6.96 4.54
N ALA A 322 -10.65 7.35 4.84
CA ALA A 322 -9.57 6.43 5.19
C ALA A 322 -9.90 5.62 6.45
N ASN A 323 -10.37 6.27 7.51
CA ASN A 323 -10.81 5.63 8.75
C ASN A 323 -12.02 4.71 8.53
N PHE A 324 -13.00 5.13 7.72
CA PHE A 324 -14.11 4.27 7.32
C PHE A 324 -13.63 3.01 6.58
N ALA A 325 -12.73 3.16 5.61
CA ALA A 325 -12.23 2.05 4.82
C ALA A 325 -11.45 1.05 5.69
N ALA A 326 -10.56 1.55 6.55
CA ALA A 326 -9.81 0.72 7.49
C ALA A 326 -10.74 -0.02 8.46
N SER A 327 -11.67 0.69 9.12
CA SER A 327 -12.63 0.09 10.05
C SER A 327 -13.56 -0.92 9.38
N THR A 328 -13.92 -0.72 8.11
CA THR A 328 -14.71 -1.71 7.36
C THR A 328 -13.90 -2.97 7.10
N ILE A 329 -12.66 -2.82 6.61
CA ILE A 329 -11.85 -3.96 6.18
C ILE A 329 -11.39 -4.83 7.34
N ILE A 330 -11.11 -4.25 8.50
CA ILE A 330 -10.70 -5.06 9.67
C ILE A 330 -11.80 -5.96 10.25
N GLN A 331 -13.03 -5.82 9.75
CA GLN A 331 -14.17 -6.71 10.08
C GLN A 331 -14.27 -7.91 9.11
N HIS A 332 -13.31 -8.05 8.19
CA HIS A 332 -13.25 -9.12 7.20
C HIS A 332 -11.86 -9.75 7.17
N HIS A 333 -11.76 -10.96 6.61
CA HIS A 333 -10.48 -11.64 6.41
C HIS A 333 -9.69 -11.02 5.24
N GLY A 334 -8.45 -10.61 5.50
CA GLY A 334 -7.57 -9.98 4.54
C GLY A 334 -8.11 -8.64 4.02
N CYS A 335 -7.54 -8.14 2.92
CA CYS A 335 -8.06 -6.93 2.27
C CYS A 335 -9.28 -7.25 1.37
N THR A 336 -10.36 -7.69 2.01
CA THR A 336 -11.66 -7.95 1.39
C THR A 336 -12.70 -6.96 1.90
N PHE A 337 -13.69 -6.66 1.07
CA PHE A 337 -14.69 -5.62 1.34
C PHE A 337 -16.07 -6.05 0.83
N PRO A 338 -17.16 -5.50 1.41
CA PRO A 338 -18.52 -5.77 0.94
C PRO A 338 -18.70 -5.43 -0.54
N ALA A 339 -19.65 -6.08 -1.21
CA ALA A 339 -19.89 -5.86 -2.64
C ALA A 339 -20.21 -4.38 -2.96
N GLU A 340 -20.89 -3.68 -2.06
CA GLU A 340 -21.15 -2.26 -2.18
C GLU A 340 -20.52 -1.48 -1.04
N CYS A 341 -19.88 -0.35 -1.38
CA CYS A 341 -19.42 0.61 -0.39
C CYS A 341 -20.62 1.39 0.19
N SER A 342 -20.67 1.58 1.51
CA SER A 342 -21.68 2.40 2.20
C SER A 342 -21.21 3.83 2.48
N TYR A 343 -19.93 4.15 2.29
CA TYR A 343 -19.41 5.49 2.51
C TYR A 343 -20.19 6.54 1.71
N GLY A 344 -20.59 7.62 2.40
CA GLY A 344 -21.36 8.72 1.81
C GLY A 344 -22.80 8.38 1.41
N LYS A 345 -23.31 7.17 1.72
CA LYS A 345 -24.73 6.83 1.55
C LYS A 345 -25.60 7.20 2.76
N GLU A 346 -24.99 7.54 3.90
CA GLU A 346 -25.69 7.86 5.16
C GLU A 346 -26.21 9.31 5.21
N ASP A 347 -25.84 10.16 4.24
CA ASP A 347 -26.23 11.57 4.14
C ASP A 347 -27.32 11.85 3.09
N VAL A 348 -28.13 10.84 2.71
CA VAL A 348 -29.25 10.99 1.74
C VAL A 348 -30.59 10.62 2.36
#